data_AF-A0A430HUB8-F1
#
_entry.id   AF-A0A430HUB8-F1
#
_cell.length_a   1.000
_cell.length_b   1.000
_cell.length_c   1.000
_cell.angle_alpha   90.00
_cell.angle_beta   90.00
_cell.angle_gamma   90.00
#
_symmetry.space_group_name_H-M   'P 1'
#
loop_
_entity.id
_entity.type
_entity.pdbx_description
1 polymer ?
#
loop_
_entity_poly.entity_id
_entity_poly.type
_entity_poly.pdbx_seq_one_letter_code
_entity_poly.pdbx_strand_id
1 'polypeptide(L)'
;MAWPPGCRGASARGTGGAVRALRRACVQQRHPWRRHSLPDLARPGRACRSARTRGALVRAARRARVDDPETAMGKRRFRQQSVARRRMAGAVTVTLAMQAIRDHALRTGTPEATAARIVIEEGFLRRAAMVDGPFVLKGSYVTRQRIREGWRRIPGDLDWVALEPPDAAQLTAWVTAVTDIELDDGVRFRSFSGDPFWRRIEYAMDEDFPTVNTDIAGWIGGQQPVDCRIDVSFGLALDPPPQAMPYRPQFGAPFMLPNSVSTELQIAWKLHQCLARPRFKDMLDLILLLEDNRVDAHRVWEALARECGDRLALIGRFDWLLDRKISLHPGWQGRGSAEACFADWSRPQAGHAATHLYEAPLDEVYAGGRDRWCGYHDFIEELACSLRGANFRHVPAPVESVRAQAPLAASQSATDAAQGGVAARLARWFGRRR
;
A
#
# COMPACT_ATOMS: atom_id res chain seq x y z
N MET A 1 0.83 21.56 60.97
CA MET A 1 -0.17 22.52 60.42
C MET A 1 -0.58 22.00 59.04
N ALA A 2 -1.83 21.97 58.59
CA ALA A 2 -3.14 21.93 59.26
C ALA A 2 -4.15 21.28 58.27
N TRP A 3 -5.30 20.78 58.73
CA TRP A 3 -6.34 20.05 57.96
C TRP A 3 -7.70 20.80 58.04
N PRO A 4 -8.78 20.46 57.28
CA PRO A 4 -9.23 21.30 56.14
C PRO A 4 -10.58 22.08 56.37
N PRO A 5 -11.84 21.59 56.18
CA PRO A 5 -12.49 20.90 55.05
C PRO A 5 -13.86 21.45 54.56
N GLY A 6 -14.17 21.29 53.26
CA GLY A 6 -15.48 20.76 52.82
C GLY A 6 -16.50 21.66 52.09
N CYS A 7 -17.29 21.02 51.22
CA CYS A 7 -18.77 21.09 51.22
C CYS A 7 -19.38 19.93 50.40
N ARG A 8 -20.61 19.51 50.75
CA ARG A 8 -21.37 18.40 50.12
C ARG A 8 -22.76 18.90 49.67
N GLY A 9 -23.41 18.14 48.78
CA GLY A 9 -24.85 18.18 48.53
C GLY A 9 -25.23 18.81 47.17
N ALA A 10 -26.33 18.43 46.51
CA ALA A 10 -27.39 17.49 46.92
C ALA A 10 -28.01 16.75 45.71
N SER A 11 -28.75 15.68 45.99
CA SER A 11 -29.52 14.90 45.01
C SER A 11 -30.91 15.47 44.75
N ALA A 12 -31.48 15.22 43.57
CA ALA A 12 -32.92 15.11 43.38
C ALA A 12 -33.27 13.95 42.44
N ARG A 13 -34.32 13.18 42.79
CA ARG A 13 -34.91 12.11 41.98
C ARG A 13 -36.27 12.57 41.46
N GLY A 14 -36.75 11.97 40.37
CA GLY A 14 -38.15 12.04 39.93
C GLY A 14 -38.25 11.68 38.44
N THR A 15 -38.74 10.49 38.07
CA THR A 15 -40.16 10.20 37.77
C THR A 15 -40.76 11.23 36.80
N GLY A 16 -41.21 10.91 35.59
CA GLY A 16 -41.68 9.63 35.04
C GLY A 16 -42.97 9.90 34.27
N GLY A 17 -43.22 9.21 33.15
CA GLY A 17 -44.43 9.47 32.35
C GLY A 17 -44.31 8.96 30.92
N ALA A 18 -45.10 7.95 30.59
CA ALA A 18 -45.22 7.39 29.24
C ALA A 18 -46.45 7.96 28.51
N VAL A 19 -46.68 7.48 27.27
CA VAL A 19 -47.99 7.14 26.65
C VAL A 19 -48.26 7.77 25.26
N ARG A 20 -48.40 6.88 24.26
CA ARG A 20 -49.07 6.99 22.93
C ARG A 20 -48.49 7.99 21.89
N ALA A 21 -48.27 7.69 20.61
CA ALA A 21 -48.87 6.78 19.59
C ALA A 21 -49.96 7.40 18.70
N LEU A 22 -49.61 7.62 17.41
CA LEU A 22 -50.45 7.87 16.22
C LEU A 22 -49.60 7.43 15.01
N ARG A 23 -49.85 6.31 14.30
CA ARG A 23 -50.86 6.00 13.25
C ARG A 23 -50.78 6.82 11.94
N ARG A 24 -50.18 6.18 10.92
CA ARG A 24 -50.59 6.03 9.48
C ARG A 24 -51.12 7.24 8.67
N ALA A 25 -50.37 7.61 7.63
CA ALA A 25 -50.77 7.74 6.20
C ALA A 25 -49.45 7.78 5.38
N CYS A 26 -49.18 7.12 4.24
CA CYS A 26 -49.93 6.69 3.05
C CYS A 26 -50.20 7.81 2.01
N VAL A 27 -50.23 7.43 0.72
CA VAL A 27 -50.29 8.26 -0.52
C VAL A 27 -48.91 8.86 -0.91
N GLN A 28 -48.16 8.36 -1.92
CA GLN A 28 -48.43 8.19 -3.36
C GLN A 28 -48.22 9.49 -4.17
N GLN A 29 -47.04 9.64 -4.78
CA GLN A 29 -46.88 10.34 -6.06
C GLN A 29 -46.01 9.49 -7.00
N ARG A 30 -46.40 9.43 -8.27
CA ARG A 30 -45.73 8.71 -9.37
C ARG A 30 -45.43 9.71 -10.49
N HIS A 31 -44.48 9.31 -11.35
CA HIS A 31 -44.38 9.67 -12.78
C HIS A 31 -43.88 11.09 -13.14
N PRO A 32 -43.38 11.32 -14.38
CA PRO A 32 -42.84 10.40 -15.39
C PRO A 32 -41.47 10.88 -15.97
N TRP A 33 -41.21 10.54 -17.25
CA TRP A 33 -40.09 10.89 -18.16
C TRP A 33 -38.90 9.91 -18.17
N ARG A 34 -38.44 9.41 -19.34
CA ARG A 34 -39.12 9.06 -20.61
C ARG A 34 -38.28 7.98 -21.32
N ARG A 35 -38.90 7.12 -22.14
CA ARG A 35 -38.18 6.15 -22.99
C ARG A 35 -37.88 6.74 -24.37
N HIS A 36 -36.69 6.47 -24.90
CA HIS A 36 -36.38 6.32 -26.32
C HIS A 36 -35.55 5.02 -26.41
N SER A 37 -36.05 3.91 -26.97
CA SER A 37 -36.45 3.63 -28.37
C SER A 37 -35.24 3.47 -29.30
N LEU A 38 -34.93 2.19 -29.57
CA LEU A 38 -34.03 1.70 -30.62
C LEU A 38 -34.61 1.96 -32.03
N PRO A 39 -33.80 1.72 -33.07
CA PRO A 39 -34.27 1.03 -34.26
C PRO A 39 -33.49 -0.28 -34.54
N ASP A 40 -34.23 -1.32 -34.94
CA ASP A 40 -33.71 -2.57 -35.52
C ASP A 40 -33.15 -2.36 -36.94
N LEU A 41 -32.19 -3.20 -37.36
CA LEU A 41 -32.05 -3.58 -38.77
C LEU A 41 -31.58 -5.04 -38.98
N ALA A 42 -32.49 -5.84 -39.57
CA ALA A 42 -32.28 -6.93 -40.53
C ALA A 42 -31.41 -8.18 -40.21
N ARG A 43 -32.09 -9.34 -40.19
CA ARG A 43 -31.59 -10.65 -40.66
C ARG A 43 -32.15 -10.96 -42.06
N PRO A 44 -31.44 -11.77 -42.86
CA PRO A 44 -32.01 -13.04 -43.36
C PRO A 44 -31.01 -14.22 -43.25
N GLY A 45 -31.36 -15.51 -43.42
CA GLY A 45 -32.62 -16.14 -43.80
C GLY A 45 -32.66 -17.66 -43.50
N ARG A 46 -33.76 -18.32 -43.85
CA ARG A 46 -34.20 -19.68 -43.42
C ARG A 46 -33.63 -20.87 -44.22
N ALA A 47 -33.47 -22.03 -43.56
CA ALA A 47 -34.02 -23.37 -43.94
C ALA A 47 -33.59 -24.40 -42.85
N CYS A 48 -34.36 -25.31 -42.22
CA CYS A 48 -35.62 -26.05 -42.44
C CYS A 48 -35.40 -27.52 -42.90
N ARG A 49 -36.16 -28.47 -42.29
CA ARG A 49 -36.14 -29.96 -42.42
C ARG A 49 -35.03 -30.68 -41.62
N SER A 50 -35.20 -31.88 -41.05
CA SER A 50 -36.38 -32.77 -40.88
C SER A 50 -36.19 -33.72 -39.68
N ALA A 51 -37.26 -34.40 -39.24
CA ALA A 51 -37.28 -35.25 -38.04
C ALA A 51 -37.18 -36.77 -38.32
N ARG A 52 -36.83 -37.54 -37.27
CA ARG A 52 -37.05 -38.98 -37.03
C ARG A 52 -36.48 -40.00 -38.05
N THR A 53 -35.64 -40.93 -37.58
CA THR A 53 -36.03 -42.33 -37.20
C THR A 53 -34.80 -43.19 -36.80
N ARG A 54 -35.06 -44.31 -36.10
CA ARG A 54 -34.14 -45.42 -35.72
C ARG A 54 -33.03 -45.06 -34.70
N GLY A 55 -32.91 -45.69 -33.53
CA GLY A 55 -33.70 -46.77 -32.92
C GLY A 55 -33.12 -48.17 -33.16
N ALA A 56 -32.67 -48.79 -32.05
CA ALA A 56 -32.12 -50.15 -31.89
C ALA A 56 -30.66 -50.39 -32.34
N LEU A 57 -29.99 -51.30 -31.61
CA LEU A 57 -28.55 -51.61 -31.58
C LEU A 57 -27.66 -50.40 -31.15
N VAL A 58 -26.87 -50.44 -30.08
CA VAL A 58 -26.19 -51.58 -29.42
C VAL A 58 -26.42 -51.56 -27.89
N ARG A 59 -27.22 -52.51 -27.38
CA ARG A 59 -27.22 -52.92 -25.95
C ARG A 59 -26.51 -54.27 -25.80
N ALA A 60 -25.22 -54.33 -26.13
CA ALA A 60 -24.42 -55.55 -26.06
C ALA A 60 -22.93 -55.27 -25.77
N ALA A 61 -22.64 -54.41 -24.79
CA ALA A 61 -21.26 -54.12 -24.35
C ALA A 61 -21.21 -53.80 -22.84
N ARG A 62 -21.89 -54.61 -22.01
CA ARG A 62 -21.95 -54.40 -20.55
C ARG A 62 -21.73 -55.70 -19.77
N ARG A 63 -20.63 -56.40 -20.07
CA ARG A 63 -20.03 -57.51 -19.28
C ARG A 63 -18.65 -57.88 -19.85
N ALA A 64 -17.64 -57.03 -19.60
CA ALA A 64 -16.20 -57.32 -19.71
C ALA A 64 -15.39 -56.09 -19.26
N ARG A 65 -15.51 -55.69 -17.98
CA ARG A 65 -14.40 -55.03 -17.29
C ARG A 65 -13.83 -56.06 -16.34
N VAL A 66 -12.84 -56.79 -16.84
CA VAL A 66 -11.83 -57.36 -15.97
C VAL A 66 -11.05 -56.15 -15.47
N ASP A 67 -11.09 -55.88 -14.17
CA ASP A 67 -10.17 -54.93 -13.56
C ASP A 67 -8.78 -55.56 -13.61
N ASP A 68 -8.01 -55.22 -14.64
CA ASP A 68 -6.62 -55.63 -14.77
C ASP A 68 -5.80 -54.95 -13.64
N PRO A 69 -5.24 -55.73 -12.69
CA PRO A 69 -4.49 -55.17 -11.58
C PRO A 69 -3.18 -54.53 -12.03
N GLU A 70 -2.61 -54.89 -13.20
CA GLU A 70 -1.39 -54.27 -13.72
C GLU A 70 -1.65 -52.84 -14.19
N THR A 71 -2.72 -52.57 -14.95
CA THR A 71 -3.05 -51.16 -15.30
C THR A 71 -3.41 -50.31 -14.08
N ALA A 72 -3.99 -50.88 -13.03
CA ALA A 72 -4.26 -50.18 -11.78
C ALA A 72 -2.98 -49.88 -10.98
N MET A 73 -2.04 -50.84 -10.90
CA MET A 73 -0.72 -50.62 -10.30
C MET A 73 0.13 -49.63 -11.09
N GLY A 74 0.15 -49.72 -12.43
CA GLY A 74 0.86 -48.79 -13.31
C GLY A 74 0.40 -47.35 -13.09
N LYS A 75 -0.92 -47.11 -13.04
CA LYS A 75 -1.49 -45.77 -12.74
C LYS A 75 -1.14 -45.29 -11.33
N ARG A 76 -1.13 -46.17 -10.32
CA ARG A 76 -0.69 -45.81 -8.95
C ARG A 76 0.80 -45.47 -8.90
N ARG A 77 1.68 -46.28 -9.50
CA ARG A 77 3.12 -46.01 -9.60
C ARG A 77 3.42 -44.72 -10.35
N PHE A 78 2.77 -44.47 -11.49
CA PHE A 78 2.98 -43.24 -12.26
C PHE A 78 2.55 -42.00 -11.47
N ARG A 79 1.41 -42.06 -10.77
CA ARG A 79 0.92 -40.97 -9.91
C ARG A 79 1.83 -40.75 -8.68
N GLN A 80 2.33 -41.82 -8.06
CA GLN A 80 3.31 -41.73 -6.97
C GLN A 80 4.65 -41.15 -7.45
N GLN A 81 5.16 -41.58 -8.60
CA GLN A 81 6.39 -41.04 -9.20
C GLN A 81 6.22 -39.58 -9.63
N SER A 82 5.06 -39.16 -10.15
CA SER A 82 4.82 -37.75 -10.47
C SER A 82 4.75 -36.87 -9.22
N VAL A 83 4.14 -37.37 -8.13
CA VAL A 83 4.11 -36.67 -6.83
C VAL A 83 5.51 -36.62 -6.21
N ALA A 84 6.30 -37.69 -6.28
CA ALA A 84 7.67 -37.71 -5.80
C ALA A 84 8.57 -36.75 -6.59
N ARG A 85 8.47 -36.72 -7.93
CA ARG A 85 9.21 -35.76 -8.77
C ARG A 85 8.83 -34.31 -8.47
N ARG A 86 7.53 -33.99 -8.30
CA ARG A 86 7.10 -32.65 -7.88
C ARG A 86 7.60 -32.27 -6.48
N ARG A 87 7.60 -33.21 -5.52
CA ARG A 87 8.15 -32.99 -4.18
C ARG A 87 9.66 -32.74 -4.21
N MET A 88 10.43 -33.49 -5.00
CA MET A 88 11.87 -33.25 -5.16
C MET A 88 12.16 -31.92 -5.86
N ALA A 89 11.43 -31.59 -6.94
CA ALA A 89 11.56 -30.29 -7.61
C ALA A 89 11.31 -29.13 -6.64
N GLY A 90 10.19 -29.15 -5.91
CA GLY A 90 9.88 -28.12 -4.90
C GLY A 90 10.92 -28.06 -3.77
N ALA A 91 11.45 -29.20 -3.31
CA ALA A 91 12.51 -29.22 -2.30
C ALA A 91 13.82 -28.58 -2.81
N VAL A 92 14.17 -28.79 -4.08
CA VAL A 92 15.33 -28.14 -4.73
C VAL A 92 15.10 -26.63 -4.84
N THR A 93 13.94 -26.19 -5.35
CA THR A 93 13.58 -24.76 -5.46
C THR A 93 13.65 -24.04 -4.11
N VAL A 94 13.12 -24.65 -3.04
CA VAL A 94 13.16 -24.08 -1.68
C VAL A 94 14.57 -24.00 -1.12
N THR A 95 15.41 -25.01 -1.38
CA THR A 95 16.81 -25.01 -0.93
C THR A 95 17.61 -23.90 -1.61
N LEU A 96 17.41 -23.69 -2.91
CA LEU A 96 18.03 -22.61 -3.66
C LEU A 96 17.56 -21.22 -3.19
N ALA A 97 16.26 -21.06 -2.89
CA ALA A 97 15.73 -19.81 -2.35
C ALA A 97 16.36 -19.44 -0.99
N MET A 98 16.43 -20.39 -0.06
CA MET A 98 17.05 -20.15 1.26
C MET A 98 18.56 -19.88 1.17
N GLN A 99 19.27 -20.54 0.25
CA GLN A 99 20.69 -20.23 0.05
C GLN A 99 20.87 -18.82 -0.53
N ALA A 100 20.06 -18.42 -1.52
CA ALA A 100 20.10 -17.08 -2.09
C ALA A 100 19.84 -15.96 -1.06
N ILE A 101 18.94 -16.21 -0.09
CA ILE A 101 18.67 -15.30 1.05
C ILE A 101 19.92 -15.15 1.92
N ARG A 102 20.57 -16.26 2.31
CA ARG A 102 21.81 -16.24 3.10
C ARG A 102 22.96 -15.56 2.37
N ASP A 103 23.15 -15.89 1.09
CA ASP A 103 24.18 -15.28 0.25
C ASP A 103 23.93 -13.78 0.08
N HIS A 104 22.66 -13.35 0.02
CA HIS A 104 22.31 -11.93 -0.01
C HIS A 104 22.60 -11.24 1.33
N ALA A 105 22.17 -11.83 2.44
CA ALA A 105 22.42 -11.32 3.79
C ALA A 105 23.93 -11.14 4.06
N LEU A 106 24.72 -12.19 3.78
CA LEU A 106 26.17 -12.18 3.95
C LEU A 106 26.87 -11.12 3.07
N ARG A 107 26.44 -10.95 1.81
CA ARG A 107 27.06 -9.97 0.88
C ARG A 107 26.69 -8.52 1.17
N THR A 108 25.55 -8.26 1.80
CA THR A 108 25.04 -6.89 2.00
C THR A 108 25.05 -6.40 3.45
N GLY A 109 25.24 -7.30 4.41
CA GLY A 109 25.04 -7.02 5.84
C GLY A 109 23.56 -6.96 6.27
N THR A 110 22.62 -7.14 5.34
CA THR A 110 21.18 -7.17 5.63
C THR A 110 20.84 -8.41 6.47
N PRO A 111 20.06 -8.31 7.56
CA PRO A 111 19.65 -9.47 8.35
C PRO A 111 18.88 -10.52 7.51
N GLU A 112 19.12 -11.82 7.74
CA GLU A 112 18.42 -12.90 7.03
C GLU A 112 16.89 -12.79 7.13
N ALA A 113 16.37 -12.36 8.29
CA ALA A 113 14.94 -12.12 8.50
C ALA A 113 14.39 -11.00 7.59
N THR A 114 15.16 -9.92 7.41
CA THR A 114 14.81 -8.80 6.51
C THR A 114 14.85 -9.25 5.06
N ALA A 115 15.87 -10.02 4.65
CA ALA A 115 15.95 -10.60 3.31
C ALA A 115 14.79 -11.59 3.03
N ALA A 116 14.40 -12.40 4.02
CA ALA A 116 13.23 -13.29 3.93
C ALA A 116 11.90 -12.50 3.84
N ARG A 117 11.76 -11.39 4.59
CA ARG A 117 10.61 -10.47 4.44
C ARG A 117 10.51 -9.95 3.01
N ILE A 118 11.62 -9.47 2.45
CA ILE A 118 11.66 -8.97 1.06
C ILE A 118 11.25 -10.06 0.06
N VAL A 119 11.65 -11.32 0.24
CA VAL A 119 11.19 -12.43 -0.62
C VAL A 119 9.67 -12.62 -0.56
N ILE A 120 9.06 -12.54 0.62
CA ILE A 120 7.60 -12.65 0.76
C ILE A 120 6.90 -11.42 0.16
N GLU A 121 7.37 -10.21 0.47
CA GLU A 121 6.81 -8.96 -0.05
C GLU A 121 6.90 -8.89 -1.57
N GLU A 122 8.03 -9.26 -2.19
CA GLU A 122 8.17 -9.35 -3.64
C GLU A 122 7.35 -10.50 -4.25
N GLY A 123 7.17 -11.60 -3.52
CA GLY A 123 6.25 -12.67 -3.87
C GLY A 123 4.78 -12.21 -3.90
N PHE A 124 4.40 -11.29 -3.00
CA PHE A 124 3.09 -10.65 -3.02
C PHE A 124 2.99 -9.66 -4.19
N LEU A 125 3.98 -8.79 -4.41
CA LEU A 125 4.00 -7.85 -5.54
C LEU A 125 3.87 -8.56 -6.90
N ARG A 126 4.54 -9.71 -7.07
CA ARG A 126 4.44 -10.54 -8.29
C ARG A 126 3.02 -11.04 -8.54
N ARG A 127 2.29 -11.43 -7.48
CA ARG A 127 0.90 -11.90 -7.55
C ARG A 127 -0.07 -10.72 -7.70
N ALA A 128 0.19 -9.60 -7.03
CA ALA A 128 -0.58 -8.36 -7.18
C ALA A 128 -0.53 -7.81 -8.60
N ALA A 129 0.60 -7.96 -9.30
CA ALA A 129 0.74 -7.63 -10.72
C ALA A 129 -0.10 -8.51 -11.67
N MET A 130 -0.64 -9.64 -11.19
CA MET A 130 -1.52 -10.56 -11.94
C MET A 130 -3.01 -10.35 -11.64
N VAL A 131 -3.36 -9.46 -10.70
CA VAL A 131 -4.74 -9.22 -10.26
C VAL A 131 -5.12 -7.79 -10.61
N ASP A 132 -6.13 -7.64 -11.48
CA ASP A 132 -6.71 -6.32 -11.75
C ASP A 132 -7.28 -5.71 -10.47
N GLY A 133 -6.92 -4.46 -10.20
CA GLY A 133 -7.40 -3.73 -9.04
C GLY A 133 -7.13 -2.23 -9.13
N PRO A 134 -7.95 -1.38 -8.49
CA PRO A 134 -7.77 0.06 -8.46
C PRO A 134 -6.68 0.48 -7.45
N PHE A 135 -5.56 -0.24 -7.42
CA PHE A 135 -4.46 -0.06 -6.47
C PHE A 135 -3.16 0.24 -7.21
N VAL A 136 -2.42 1.20 -6.68
CA VAL A 136 -1.18 1.72 -7.26
C VAL A 136 -0.08 1.60 -6.22
N LEU A 137 1.02 0.93 -6.57
CA LEU A 137 2.13 0.78 -5.64
C LEU A 137 2.86 2.12 -5.45
N LYS A 138 3.22 2.44 -4.21
CA LYS A 138 4.01 3.64 -3.83
C LYS A 138 5.15 3.27 -2.88
N GLY A 139 5.71 4.26 -2.20
CA GLY A 139 6.56 4.06 -1.02
C GLY A 139 7.94 3.47 -1.35
N SER A 140 8.51 2.77 -0.38
CA SER A 140 9.91 2.32 -0.45
C SER A 140 10.17 1.32 -1.59
N TYR A 141 9.21 0.44 -1.88
CA TYR A 141 9.28 -0.56 -2.95
C TYR A 141 9.35 0.03 -4.36
N VAL A 142 8.66 1.15 -4.63
CA VAL A 142 8.85 1.92 -5.89
C VAL A 142 10.15 2.71 -5.85
N THR A 143 10.51 3.32 -4.70
CA THR A 143 11.72 4.15 -4.55
C THR A 143 12.98 3.39 -4.97
N ARG A 144 13.17 2.15 -4.48
CA ARG A 144 14.33 1.31 -4.86
C ARG A 144 14.40 0.91 -6.34
N GLN A 145 13.30 1.01 -7.10
CA GLN A 145 13.30 0.76 -8.55
C GLN A 145 13.70 1.98 -9.37
N ARG A 146 13.82 3.17 -8.73
CA ARG A 146 14.16 4.45 -9.37
C ARG A 146 15.58 4.93 -9.07
N ILE A 147 16.40 4.11 -8.41
CA ILE A 147 17.78 4.47 -8.03
C ILE A 147 18.77 3.36 -8.46
N ARG A 148 19.98 3.76 -8.86
CA ARG A 148 21.00 2.92 -9.53
C ARG A 148 21.49 1.78 -8.65
N GLU A 149 21.69 2.04 -7.36
CA GLU A 149 22.10 1.06 -6.36
C GLU A 149 20.91 0.66 -5.46
N GLY A 150 19.72 0.50 -6.06
CA GLY A 150 18.46 0.21 -5.36
C GLY A 150 18.46 -1.04 -4.46
N TRP A 151 19.39 -1.97 -4.65
CA TRP A 151 19.60 -3.10 -3.74
C TRP A 151 20.05 -2.66 -2.34
N ARG A 152 20.66 -1.46 -2.20
CA ARG A 152 21.02 -0.89 -0.89
C ARG A 152 19.79 -0.39 -0.14
N ARG A 153 18.78 0.13 -0.85
CA ARG A 153 17.58 0.69 -0.21
C ARG A 153 16.65 -0.44 0.22
N ILE A 154 16.80 -0.86 1.47
CA ILE A 154 16.02 -1.93 2.11
C ILE A 154 14.57 -1.43 2.25
N PRO A 155 13.61 -1.95 1.46
CA PRO A 155 12.24 -1.49 1.51
C PRO A 155 11.57 -1.88 2.83
N GLY A 156 10.67 -1.04 3.32
CA GLY A 156 9.79 -1.30 4.47
C GLY A 156 8.47 -1.92 4.02
N ASP A 157 7.36 -1.44 4.60
CA ASP A 157 6.01 -1.96 4.36
C ASP A 157 5.55 -1.92 2.87
N LEU A 158 4.54 -2.74 2.54
CA LEU A 158 3.86 -2.72 1.25
C LEU A 158 2.86 -1.56 1.17
N ASP A 159 3.34 -0.39 0.79
CA ASP A 159 2.53 0.82 0.59
C ASP A 159 1.76 0.84 -0.75
N TRP A 160 0.45 1.00 -0.70
CA TRP A 160 -0.43 1.20 -1.85
C TRP A 160 -1.28 2.47 -1.75
N VAL A 161 -1.75 2.97 -2.90
CA VAL A 161 -2.80 3.99 -3.01
C VAL A 161 -3.99 3.40 -3.76
N ALA A 162 -5.20 3.55 -3.21
CA ALA A 162 -6.42 3.25 -3.93
C ALA A 162 -6.87 4.44 -4.81
N LEU A 163 -7.21 4.17 -6.08
CA LEU A 163 -7.66 5.17 -7.05
C LEU A 163 -8.97 5.85 -6.64
N GLU A 164 -9.86 5.08 -6.03
CA GLU A 164 -11.12 5.51 -5.44
C GLU A 164 -11.12 5.13 -3.95
N PRO A 165 -11.87 5.81 -3.07
CA PRO A 165 -12.01 5.41 -1.67
C PRO A 165 -12.58 3.98 -1.58
N PRO A 166 -11.77 2.97 -1.22
CA PRO A 166 -12.18 1.58 -1.39
C PRO A 166 -13.04 1.17 -0.19
N ASP A 167 -13.99 0.25 -0.42
CA ASP A 167 -14.64 -0.42 0.69
C ASP A 167 -13.86 -1.66 1.13
N ALA A 168 -14.16 -2.15 2.33
CA ALA A 168 -13.48 -3.32 2.89
C ALA A 168 -13.76 -4.61 2.11
N ALA A 169 -14.83 -4.69 1.31
CA ALA A 169 -15.11 -5.87 0.49
C ALA A 169 -14.21 -5.87 -0.76
N GLN A 170 -14.01 -4.72 -1.41
CA GLN A 170 -13.06 -4.57 -2.52
C GLN A 170 -11.61 -4.84 -2.07
N LEU A 171 -11.19 -4.24 -0.94
CA LEU A 171 -9.87 -4.50 -0.34
C LEU A 171 -9.68 -5.98 -0.01
N THR A 172 -10.66 -6.60 0.66
CA THR A 172 -10.58 -8.02 1.04
C THR A 172 -10.58 -8.95 -0.17
N ALA A 173 -11.42 -8.68 -1.18
CA ALA A 173 -11.46 -9.45 -2.41
C ALA A 173 -10.13 -9.38 -3.17
N TRP A 174 -9.52 -8.20 -3.25
CA TRP A 174 -8.20 -8.02 -3.88
C TRP A 174 -7.10 -8.74 -3.12
N VAL A 175 -6.93 -8.51 -1.80
CA VAL A 175 -5.89 -9.21 -1.02
C VAL A 175 -6.10 -10.73 -1.05
N THR A 176 -7.34 -11.21 -0.96
CA THR A 176 -7.67 -12.65 -1.11
C THR A 176 -7.21 -13.17 -2.46
N ALA A 177 -7.60 -12.52 -3.57
CA ALA A 177 -7.21 -12.93 -4.91
C ALA A 177 -5.69 -12.97 -5.09
N VAL A 178 -4.95 -12.02 -4.48
CA VAL A 178 -3.48 -12.03 -4.50
C VAL A 178 -2.90 -13.17 -3.66
N THR A 179 -3.42 -13.42 -2.45
CA THR A 179 -2.92 -14.50 -1.58
C THR A 179 -3.25 -15.91 -2.08
N ASP A 180 -4.30 -16.05 -2.88
CA ASP A 180 -4.78 -17.36 -3.38
C ASP A 180 -4.05 -17.80 -4.68
N ILE A 181 -3.20 -16.95 -5.27
CA ILE A 181 -2.40 -17.32 -6.45
C ILE A 181 -1.22 -18.20 -6.01
N GLU A 182 -1.26 -19.47 -6.42
CA GLU A 182 -0.12 -20.39 -6.33
C GLU A 182 0.83 -20.21 -7.52
N LEU A 183 2.13 -19.99 -7.24
CA LEU A 183 3.22 -20.00 -8.22
C LEU A 183 4.30 -20.98 -7.76
N ASP A 184 5.06 -21.57 -8.68
CA ASP A 184 6.23 -22.41 -8.39
C ASP A 184 7.49 -21.56 -8.12
N ASP A 185 7.34 -20.49 -7.32
CA ASP A 185 8.41 -19.57 -6.92
C ASP A 185 8.89 -19.80 -5.48
N GLY A 186 8.43 -20.88 -4.84
CA GLY A 186 8.74 -21.24 -3.46
C GLY A 186 8.00 -20.41 -2.40
N VAL A 187 7.23 -19.38 -2.81
CA VAL A 187 6.42 -18.56 -1.90
C VAL A 187 4.99 -19.06 -1.87
N ARG A 188 4.41 -19.16 -0.67
CA ARG A 188 2.98 -19.45 -0.46
C ARG A 188 2.41 -18.50 0.60
N PHE A 189 1.17 -18.08 0.44
CA PHE A 189 0.48 -17.21 1.40
C PHE A 189 -0.60 -17.97 2.16
N ARG A 190 -0.99 -17.44 3.33
CA ARG A 190 -2.27 -17.78 3.95
C ARG A 190 -3.36 -17.03 3.19
N SER A 191 -4.37 -17.73 2.69
CA SER A 191 -5.53 -17.09 2.08
C SER A 191 -6.12 -16.06 3.02
N PHE A 192 -6.23 -14.81 2.56
CA PHE A 192 -6.74 -13.71 3.37
C PHE A 192 -8.22 -13.89 3.73
N SER A 193 -8.97 -14.66 2.94
CA SER A 193 -10.38 -14.99 3.24
C SER A 193 -10.59 -15.78 4.53
N GLY A 194 -9.53 -16.42 5.07
CA GLY A 194 -9.60 -17.18 6.32
C GLY A 194 -9.59 -16.31 7.58
N ASP A 195 -9.05 -15.09 7.51
CA ASP A 195 -8.99 -14.14 8.64
C ASP A 195 -8.91 -12.68 8.14
N PRO A 196 -9.96 -12.16 7.47
CA PRO A 196 -9.93 -10.83 6.87
C PRO A 196 -10.18 -9.75 7.92
N PHE A 197 -9.15 -8.97 8.23
CA PHE A 197 -9.27 -7.80 9.10
C PHE A 197 -8.64 -6.56 8.46
N TRP A 198 -9.18 -5.39 8.83
CA TRP A 198 -8.63 -4.09 8.47
C TRP A 198 -8.65 -3.21 9.70
N ARG A 199 -7.53 -2.56 10.00
CA ARG A 199 -7.42 -1.55 11.06
C ARG A 199 -7.26 -0.18 10.40
N ARG A 200 -7.90 0.86 10.96
CA ARG A 200 -7.54 2.23 10.59
C ARG A 200 -6.19 2.52 11.19
N ILE A 201 -5.22 2.94 10.38
CA ILE A 201 -4.03 3.59 10.90
C ILE A 201 -4.42 5.04 11.13
N GLU A 202 -4.79 5.34 12.37
CA GLU A 202 -4.61 6.69 12.88
C GLU A 202 -3.12 6.84 13.17
N TYR A 203 -2.34 7.19 12.14
CA TYR A 203 -1.19 8.06 12.39
C TYR A 203 -1.79 9.24 13.19
N ALA A 204 -1.30 9.49 14.40
CA ALA A 204 -2.03 10.24 15.43
C ALA A 204 -2.04 11.77 15.19
N MET A 205 -2.37 12.17 13.97
CA MET A 205 -2.20 13.50 13.38
C MET A 205 -3.28 13.69 12.30
N ASP A 206 -4.05 14.77 12.38
CA ASP A 206 -5.10 15.12 11.40
C ASP A 206 -4.55 15.52 10.00
N GLU A 207 -3.26 15.30 9.77
CA GLU A 207 -2.46 15.86 8.68
C GLU A 207 -1.88 14.84 7.69
N ASP A 208 -2.07 13.54 7.97
CA ASP A 208 -1.53 12.40 7.20
C ASP A 208 -2.65 11.65 6.44
N PHE A 209 -2.27 10.78 5.51
CA PHE A 209 -3.23 10.10 4.63
C PHE A 209 -4.22 9.20 5.38
N PRO A 210 -5.53 9.27 5.07
CA PRO A 210 -6.47 8.23 5.41
C PRO A 210 -5.94 6.88 4.90
N THR A 211 -5.50 6.04 5.84
CA THR A 211 -4.81 4.78 5.56
C THR A 211 -5.41 3.67 6.42
N VAL A 212 -5.64 2.53 5.79
CA VAL A 212 -6.01 1.28 6.48
C VAL A 212 -4.90 0.27 6.30
N ASN A 213 -4.73 -0.64 7.26
CA ASN A 213 -3.82 -1.77 7.08
C ASN A 213 -4.37 -3.12 7.46
N THR A 214 -3.67 -4.12 6.96
CA THR A 214 -3.81 -5.51 7.32
C THR A 214 -2.43 -6.19 7.34
N ASP A 215 -2.35 -7.37 7.93
CA ASP A 215 -1.15 -8.20 7.94
C ASP A 215 -1.45 -9.50 7.18
N ILE A 216 -0.54 -9.88 6.28
CA ILE A 216 -0.56 -11.16 5.58
C ILE A 216 0.57 -12.05 6.10
N ALA A 217 0.37 -13.37 6.11
CA ALA A 217 1.39 -14.34 6.47
C ALA A 217 1.84 -15.11 5.22
N GLY A 218 3.15 -15.10 4.94
CA GLY A 218 3.75 -15.84 3.84
C GLY A 218 4.82 -16.83 4.31
N TRP A 219 5.07 -17.87 3.54
CA TRP A 219 6.10 -18.87 3.81
C TRP A 219 7.03 -19.05 2.61
N ILE A 220 8.31 -19.20 2.89
CA ILE A 220 9.34 -19.63 1.94
C ILE A 220 9.50 -21.15 2.09
N GLY A 221 8.80 -21.90 1.24
CA GLY A 221 8.70 -23.36 1.33
C GLY A 221 8.13 -23.85 2.66
N GLY A 222 8.98 -24.59 3.40
CA GLY A 222 8.66 -25.22 4.68
C GLY A 222 9.17 -24.47 5.92
N GLN A 223 9.61 -23.22 5.79
CA GLN A 223 10.05 -22.40 6.93
C GLN A 223 8.86 -21.95 7.82
N GLN A 224 9.15 -21.20 8.88
CA GLN A 224 8.12 -20.46 9.64
C GLN A 224 7.49 -19.34 8.79
N PRO A 225 6.27 -18.89 9.12
CA PRO A 225 5.67 -17.74 8.43
C PRO A 225 6.48 -16.48 8.71
N VAL A 226 6.54 -15.59 7.72
CA VAL A 226 6.93 -14.20 7.88
C VAL A 226 5.67 -13.36 7.66
N ASP A 227 5.37 -12.52 8.63
CA ASP A 227 4.28 -11.55 8.52
C ASP A 227 4.74 -10.34 7.71
N CYS A 228 3.87 -9.84 6.84
CA CYS A 228 4.11 -8.66 6.02
C CYS A 228 2.90 -7.72 6.10
N ARG A 229 3.16 -6.43 6.24
CA ARG A 229 2.14 -5.41 6.44
C ARG A 229 1.78 -4.75 5.11
N ILE A 230 0.49 -4.61 4.84
CA ILE A 230 -0.05 -3.90 3.68
C ILE A 230 -0.76 -2.64 4.18
N ASP A 231 -0.25 -1.48 3.78
CA ASP A 231 -0.85 -0.17 4.09
C ASP A 231 -1.47 0.39 2.81
N VAL A 232 -2.79 0.68 2.84
CA VAL A 232 -3.53 1.23 1.70
C VAL A 232 -4.05 2.63 2.05
N SER A 233 -3.45 3.64 1.44
CA SER A 233 -3.85 5.04 1.53
C SER A 233 -4.92 5.38 0.47
N PHE A 234 -5.80 6.35 0.72
CA PHE A 234 -6.85 6.74 -0.22
C PHE A 234 -7.21 8.23 -0.13
N GLY A 235 -7.87 8.75 -1.17
CA GLY A 235 -8.18 10.19 -1.31
C GLY A 235 -7.02 11.02 -1.88
N LEU A 236 -6.04 10.36 -2.49
CA LEU A 236 -4.81 10.94 -3.03
C LEU A 236 -4.96 11.35 -4.50
N ALA A 237 -4.52 12.56 -4.87
CA ALA A 237 -4.53 13.04 -6.25
C ALA A 237 -3.32 12.49 -7.03
N LEU A 238 -3.54 11.44 -7.84
CA LEU A 238 -2.51 10.82 -8.67
C LEU A 238 -2.35 11.54 -10.00
N ASP A 239 -1.60 12.65 -9.96
CA ASP A 239 -1.15 13.39 -11.12
C ASP A 239 0.33 13.75 -10.93
N PRO A 240 1.27 13.23 -11.76
CA PRO A 240 1.05 12.40 -12.95
C PRO A 240 0.30 11.07 -12.68
N PRO A 241 -0.49 10.57 -13.65
CA PRO A 241 -1.28 9.34 -13.46
C PRO A 241 -0.39 8.10 -13.27
N PRO A 242 -0.97 7.00 -12.74
CA PRO A 242 -0.26 5.73 -12.59
C PRO A 242 0.37 5.25 -13.88
N GLN A 243 1.57 4.69 -13.77
CA GLN A 243 2.34 4.16 -14.89
C GLN A 243 2.77 2.71 -14.63
N ALA A 244 2.81 1.92 -15.69
CA ALA A 244 3.42 0.59 -15.66
C ALA A 244 4.95 0.71 -15.47
N MET A 245 5.53 -0.20 -14.70
CA MET A 245 6.95 -0.21 -14.39
C MET A 245 7.52 -1.63 -14.51
N PRO A 246 8.67 -1.83 -15.19
CA PRO A 246 9.40 -3.08 -15.10
C PRO A 246 10.00 -3.22 -13.70
N TYR A 247 9.43 -4.11 -12.89
CA TYR A 247 9.87 -4.36 -11.52
C TYR A 247 10.99 -5.40 -11.52
N ARG A 248 12.15 -5.02 -10.97
CA ARG A 248 13.30 -5.90 -10.77
C ARG A 248 13.35 -6.33 -9.31
N PRO A 249 12.88 -7.56 -8.97
CA PRO A 249 12.97 -8.03 -7.61
C PRO A 249 14.43 -8.24 -7.20
N GLN A 250 14.66 -8.24 -5.90
CA GLN A 250 15.93 -8.67 -5.31
C GLN A 250 16.06 -10.19 -5.42
N PHE A 251 14.92 -10.91 -5.45
CA PHE A 251 14.88 -12.37 -5.58
C PHE A 251 13.90 -12.85 -6.68
N GLY A 252 14.42 -13.67 -7.59
CA GLY A 252 13.64 -14.29 -8.68
C GLY A 252 13.56 -13.43 -9.95
N ALA A 253 12.61 -13.78 -10.83
CA ALA A 253 12.50 -13.18 -12.16
C ALA A 253 11.83 -11.79 -12.14
N PRO A 254 12.27 -10.83 -12.98
CA PRO A 254 11.56 -9.57 -13.23
C PRO A 254 10.14 -9.77 -13.75
N PHE A 255 9.26 -8.81 -13.46
CA PHE A 255 7.88 -8.79 -13.94
C PHE A 255 7.42 -7.35 -14.23
N MET A 256 6.34 -7.19 -14.98
CA MET A 256 5.71 -5.89 -15.19
C MET A 256 4.71 -5.63 -14.06
N LEU A 257 4.86 -4.52 -13.35
CA LEU A 257 3.86 -4.02 -12.41
C LEU A 257 2.96 -3.02 -13.17
N PRO A 258 1.63 -3.23 -13.26
CA PRO A 258 0.77 -2.41 -14.12
C PRO A 258 0.57 -0.99 -13.59
N ASN A 259 0.49 -0.82 -12.26
CA ASN A 259 0.17 0.43 -11.61
C ASN A 259 1.24 0.80 -10.56
N SER A 260 2.08 1.78 -10.88
CA SER A 260 3.02 2.41 -9.96
C SER A 260 2.95 3.93 -10.05
N VAL A 261 3.26 4.62 -8.96
CA VAL A 261 3.31 6.08 -8.93
C VAL A 261 4.51 6.64 -9.69
N SER A 262 4.46 7.92 -10.05
CA SER A 262 5.58 8.62 -10.68
C SER A 262 6.69 8.97 -9.68
N THR A 263 7.89 9.24 -10.19
CA THR A 263 9.02 9.71 -9.37
C THR A 263 8.70 11.06 -8.73
N GLU A 264 7.98 11.93 -9.44
CA GLU A 264 7.55 13.26 -8.96
C GLU A 264 6.60 13.15 -7.77
N LEU A 265 5.60 12.24 -7.83
CA LEU A 265 4.69 11.97 -6.70
C LEU A 265 5.45 11.44 -5.47
N GLN A 266 6.41 10.54 -5.68
CA GLN A 266 7.23 9.99 -4.60
C GLN A 266 8.06 11.08 -3.91
N ILE A 267 8.65 11.99 -4.67
CA ILE A 267 9.40 13.14 -4.14
C ILE A 267 8.44 14.11 -3.44
N ALA A 268 7.28 14.42 -4.01
CA ALA A 268 6.30 15.33 -3.41
C ALA A 268 5.79 14.81 -2.06
N TRP A 269 5.43 13.54 -1.95
CA TRP A 269 4.99 12.95 -0.67
C TRP A 269 6.13 12.86 0.36
N LYS A 270 7.37 12.61 -0.08
CA LYS A 270 8.53 12.59 0.83
C LYS A 270 8.88 13.99 1.33
N LEU A 271 8.81 14.99 0.46
CA LEU A 271 8.91 16.40 0.85
C LEU A 271 7.81 16.74 1.85
N HIS A 272 6.54 16.49 1.55
CA HIS A 272 5.42 16.73 2.47
C HIS A 272 5.68 16.15 3.86
N GLN A 273 6.11 14.88 3.93
CA GLN A 273 6.42 14.23 5.20
C GLN A 273 7.59 14.92 5.92
N CYS A 274 8.65 15.34 5.21
CA CYS A 274 9.71 16.18 5.79
C CYS A 274 9.19 17.54 6.30
N LEU A 275 8.19 18.14 5.65
CA LEU A 275 7.59 19.43 6.08
C LEU A 275 6.62 19.26 7.25
N ALA A 276 5.89 18.15 7.34
CA ALA A 276 4.90 17.89 8.38
C ALA A 276 5.57 17.34 9.65
N ARG A 277 6.39 16.30 9.48
CA ARG A 277 7.06 15.56 10.55
C ARG A 277 8.39 15.00 10.02
N PRO A 278 9.49 15.76 10.13
CA PRO A 278 10.83 15.31 9.72
C PRO A 278 11.13 13.86 10.10
N ARG A 279 11.60 13.11 9.10
CA ARG A 279 12.08 11.73 9.18
C ARG A 279 13.33 11.61 8.31
N PHE A 280 14.41 11.07 8.86
CA PHE A 280 15.66 10.91 8.13
C PHE A 280 15.53 9.92 6.97
N LYS A 281 14.68 8.87 7.09
CA LYS A 281 14.43 7.94 5.99
C LYS A 281 13.88 8.60 4.72
N ASP A 282 13.10 9.67 4.86
CA ASP A 282 12.50 10.36 3.71
C ASP A 282 13.47 11.41 3.14
N MET A 283 14.27 12.07 3.98
CA MET A 283 15.40 12.91 3.55
C MET A 283 16.44 12.10 2.76
N LEU A 284 16.77 10.89 3.24
CA LEU A 284 17.60 9.91 2.54
C LEU A 284 17.01 9.54 1.18
N ASP A 285 15.72 9.21 1.13
CA ASP A 285 15.06 8.86 -0.12
C ASP A 285 15.02 10.04 -1.11
N LEU A 286 14.91 11.28 -0.62
CA LEU A 286 15.02 12.48 -1.45
C LEU A 286 16.42 12.65 -2.04
N ILE A 287 17.49 12.48 -1.24
CA ILE A 287 18.87 12.48 -1.74
C ILE A 287 19.01 11.47 -2.88
N LEU A 288 18.69 10.20 -2.63
CA LEU A 288 18.88 9.11 -3.59
C LEU A 288 18.04 9.29 -4.87
N LEU A 289 16.78 9.75 -4.74
CA LEU A 289 15.92 9.98 -5.90
C LEU A 289 16.42 11.14 -6.76
N LEU A 290 16.87 12.24 -6.15
CA LEU A 290 17.33 13.43 -6.88
C LEU A 290 18.71 13.25 -7.53
N GLU A 291 19.54 12.32 -7.02
CA GLU A 291 20.82 11.96 -7.63
C GLU A 291 20.66 11.14 -8.91
N ASP A 292 19.84 10.08 -8.87
CA ASP A 292 19.70 9.13 -9.98
C ASP A 292 18.60 9.51 -11.00
N ASN A 293 17.77 10.54 -10.73
CA ASN A 293 16.67 10.95 -11.61
C ASN A 293 16.78 12.43 -12.02
N ARG A 294 16.57 12.71 -13.31
CA ARG A 294 16.16 14.04 -13.76
C ARG A 294 14.69 14.23 -13.44
N VAL A 295 14.36 15.24 -12.65
CA VAL A 295 13.01 15.50 -12.16
C VAL A 295 12.50 16.85 -12.63
N ASP A 296 11.20 16.92 -12.92
CA ASP A 296 10.52 18.18 -13.17
C ASP A 296 10.07 18.80 -11.84
N ALA A 297 10.85 19.76 -11.34
CA ALA A 297 10.55 20.44 -10.09
C ALA A 297 9.19 21.15 -10.11
N HIS A 298 8.66 21.57 -11.27
CA HIS A 298 7.32 22.17 -11.37
C HIS A 298 6.24 21.15 -10.99
N ARG A 299 6.31 19.95 -11.57
CA ARG A 299 5.36 18.86 -11.27
C ARG A 299 5.43 18.41 -9.82
N VAL A 300 6.63 18.36 -9.25
CA VAL A 300 6.81 18.07 -7.81
C VAL A 300 6.15 19.16 -6.97
N TRP A 301 6.31 20.44 -7.33
CA TRP A 301 5.65 21.55 -6.65
C TRP A 301 4.12 21.50 -6.77
N GLU A 302 3.56 21.20 -7.94
CA GLU A 302 2.11 21.05 -8.14
C GLU A 302 1.53 19.92 -7.29
N ALA A 303 2.22 18.78 -7.23
CA ALA A 303 1.83 17.65 -6.37
C ALA A 303 1.95 18.00 -4.87
N LEU A 304 3.05 18.62 -4.45
CA LEU A 304 3.27 19.05 -3.06
C LEU A 304 2.29 20.14 -2.61
N ALA A 305 1.91 21.07 -3.49
CA ALA A 305 0.92 22.10 -3.20
C ALA A 305 -0.47 21.49 -3.02
N ARG A 306 -0.88 20.56 -3.89
CA ARG A 306 -2.12 19.79 -3.74
C ARG A 306 -2.15 19.00 -2.42
N GLU A 307 -1.02 18.43 -2.04
CA GLU A 307 -0.86 17.65 -0.81
C GLU A 307 -0.95 18.51 0.47
N CYS A 308 -0.24 19.64 0.49
CA CYS A 308 -0.35 20.60 1.59
C CYS A 308 -1.77 21.20 1.67
N GLY A 309 -2.46 21.38 0.54
CA GLY A 309 -3.76 22.05 0.48
C GLY A 309 -3.66 23.49 0.99
N ASP A 310 -4.65 23.94 1.76
CA ASP A 310 -4.64 25.29 2.36
C ASP A 310 -3.58 25.49 3.47
N ARG A 311 -2.77 24.47 3.80
CA ARG A 311 -1.68 24.54 4.80
C ARG A 311 -0.45 25.28 4.25
N LEU A 312 -0.59 26.55 3.85
CA LEU A 312 0.53 27.33 3.28
C LEU A 312 1.74 27.46 4.24
N ALA A 313 1.49 27.48 5.55
CA ALA A 313 2.53 27.45 6.59
C ALA A 313 3.36 26.14 6.60
N LEU A 314 2.85 25.06 6.00
CA LEU A 314 3.58 23.81 5.79
C LEU A 314 4.56 23.96 4.63
N ILE A 315 4.09 24.49 3.49
CA ILE A 315 4.90 24.75 2.29
C ILE A 315 6.08 25.66 2.62
N GLY A 316 5.88 26.72 3.40
CA GLY A 316 6.95 27.65 3.81
C GLY A 316 8.10 27.01 4.60
N ARG A 317 7.92 25.80 5.15
CA ARG A 317 9.02 25.05 5.79
C ARG A 317 10.00 24.43 4.79
N PHE A 318 9.67 24.40 3.50
CA PHE A 318 10.57 23.90 2.46
C PHE A 318 11.89 24.68 2.41
N ASP A 319 11.83 25.99 2.65
CA ASP A 319 13.01 26.85 2.73
C ASP A 319 13.96 26.41 3.86
N TRP A 320 13.47 25.73 4.90
CA TRP A 320 14.33 25.16 5.95
C TRP A 320 15.16 23.96 5.46
N LEU A 321 14.70 23.23 4.43
CA LEU A 321 15.50 22.20 3.76
C LEU A 321 16.60 22.86 2.93
N LEU A 322 16.26 23.86 2.11
CA LEU A 322 17.22 24.59 1.27
C LEU A 322 18.27 25.37 2.09
N ASP A 323 17.87 25.96 3.20
CA ASP A 323 18.74 26.75 4.08
C ASP A 323 19.56 25.90 5.06
N ARG A 324 19.30 24.59 5.14
CA ARG A 324 19.87 23.65 6.15
C ARG A 324 19.42 23.97 7.59
N LYS A 325 18.23 24.55 7.74
CA LYS A 325 17.59 24.97 9.00
C LYS A 325 16.52 23.99 9.50
N ILE A 326 16.41 22.80 8.92
CA ILE A 326 15.37 21.82 9.29
C ILE A 326 15.44 21.35 10.75
N SER A 327 16.56 21.58 11.45
CA SER A 327 16.69 21.39 12.91
C SER A 327 15.79 22.33 13.74
N LEU A 328 15.35 23.45 13.18
CA LEU A 328 14.39 24.37 13.81
C LEU A 328 12.94 23.84 13.79
N HIS A 329 12.70 22.69 13.15
CA HIS A 329 11.35 22.19 12.95
C HIS A 329 10.69 21.73 14.26
N PRO A 330 9.44 22.16 14.56
CA PRO A 330 8.77 21.82 15.83
C PRO A 330 8.55 20.32 16.03
N GLY A 331 8.55 19.52 14.98
CA GLY A 331 8.45 18.06 15.03
C GLY A 331 9.64 17.34 15.68
N TRP A 332 10.74 18.04 15.96
CA TRP A 332 11.84 17.53 16.81
C TRP A 332 11.58 17.72 18.30
N GLN A 333 10.69 18.65 18.69
CA GLN A 333 10.36 18.92 20.09
C GLN A 333 9.82 17.64 20.76
N GLY A 334 10.32 17.34 21.96
CA GLY A 334 10.00 16.11 22.69
C GLY A 334 10.73 14.84 22.21
N ARG A 335 11.59 14.92 21.17
CA ARG A 335 12.46 13.79 20.75
C ARG A 335 13.94 14.04 21.06
N GLY A 336 14.39 15.28 20.92
CA GLY A 336 15.78 15.70 21.10
C GLY A 336 16.10 16.87 20.16
N SER A 337 17.38 17.22 20.02
CA SER A 337 17.80 18.01 18.85
C SER A 337 17.82 17.13 17.60
N ALA A 338 17.74 17.73 16.41
CA ALA A 338 17.82 16.97 15.16
C ALA A 338 19.17 16.26 15.02
N GLU A 339 20.25 16.89 15.50
CA GLU A 339 21.61 16.35 15.55
C GLU A 339 21.68 15.08 16.42
N ALA A 340 21.05 15.10 17.61
CA ALA A 340 20.98 13.93 18.48
C ALA A 340 20.12 12.82 17.89
N CYS A 341 18.95 13.17 17.34
CA CYS A 341 18.08 12.23 16.65
C CYS A 341 18.81 11.56 15.47
N PHE A 342 19.60 12.32 14.70
CA PHE A 342 20.41 11.78 13.60
C PHE A 342 21.53 10.86 14.10
N ALA A 343 22.20 11.22 15.19
CA ALA A 343 23.25 10.41 15.78
C ALA A 343 22.73 9.07 16.34
N ASP A 344 21.49 9.02 16.82
CA ASP A 344 20.82 7.78 17.24
C ASP A 344 20.25 6.98 16.06
N TRP A 345 19.72 7.64 15.03
CA TRP A 345 19.25 7.02 13.78
C TRP A 345 20.40 6.36 13.00
N SER A 346 21.55 7.02 12.96
CA SER A 346 22.75 6.56 12.24
C SER A 346 23.67 5.69 13.08
N ARG A 347 23.38 5.38 14.36
CA ARG A 347 24.21 4.47 15.19
C ARG A 347 24.06 3.00 14.76
N PRO A 348 25.09 2.14 14.91
CA PRO A 348 24.93 0.68 14.83
C PRO A 348 24.01 0.19 15.96
N GLN A 349 22.91 -0.49 15.61
CA GLN A 349 22.02 -1.08 16.60
C GLN A 349 22.21 -2.60 16.67
N ALA A 350 22.68 -3.06 17.83
CA ALA A 350 22.75 -4.48 18.14
C ALA A 350 21.37 -4.99 18.60
N GLY A 351 20.49 -5.28 17.64
CA GLY A 351 19.14 -5.77 17.89
C GLY A 351 18.07 -4.68 18.00
N HIS A 352 16.81 -5.10 18.13
CA HIS A 352 15.61 -4.24 18.09
C HIS A 352 15.43 -3.38 19.37
N ALA A 353 16.43 -2.57 19.72
CA ALA A 353 16.28 -1.57 20.77
C ALA A 353 15.33 -0.47 20.26
N ALA A 354 14.10 -0.42 20.81
CA ALA A 354 13.12 0.57 20.42
C ALA A 354 13.69 1.99 20.59
N THR A 355 13.92 2.67 19.47
CA THR A 355 14.31 4.07 19.46
C THR A 355 13.14 4.92 19.97
N HIS A 356 13.45 6.06 20.59
CA HIS A 356 12.47 7.13 20.80
C HIS A 356 12.09 7.83 19.47
N LEU A 357 12.80 7.47 18.39
CA LEU A 357 12.53 7.86 17.01
C LEU A 357 11.37 7.01 16.47
N TYR A 358 10.38 7.67 15.89
CA TYR A 358 9.26 6.99 15.23
C TYR A 358 9.63 6.56 13.79
N GLU A 359 10.85 6.07 13.59
CA GLU A 359 11.38 5.56 12.33
C GLU A 359 12.48 4.52 12.54
N ALA A 360 12.63 3.63 11.56
CA ALA A 360 13.65 2.56 11.56
C ALA A 360 15.08 3.13 11.41
N PRO A 361 16.09 2.52 12.05
CA PRO A 361 17.48 2.97 11.99
C PRO A 361 18.08 2.84 10.58
N LEU A 362 19.20 3.54 10.34
CA LEU A 362 19.82 3.64 9.01
C LEU A 362 20.12 2.28 8.36
N ASP A 363 20.57 1.28 9.12
CA ASP A 363 20.89 -0.06 8.62
C ASP A 363 19.66 -0.93 8.33
N GLU A 364 18.49 -0.61 8.86
CA GLU A 364 17.22 -1.23 8.47
C GLU A 364 16.60 -0.60 7.21
N VAL A 365 17.07 0.58 6.79
CA VAL A 365 16.58 1.27 5.59
C VAL A 365 17.59 1.34 4.45
N TYR A 366 18.90 1.28 4.72
CA TYR A 366 19.94 1.45 3.70
C TYR A 366 21.28 0.73 4.01
N ALA A 367 21.64 -0.25 3.18
CA ALA A 367 22.87 -1.02 3.30
C ALA A 367 24.12 -0.19 2.95
N GLY A 368 25.05 -0.09 3.91
CA GLY A 368 26.34 0.57 3.71
C GLY A 368 26.27 2.10 3.60
N GLY A 369 25.31 2.75 4.26
CA GLY A 369 25.21 4.23 4.30
C GLY A 369 26.01 4.91 5.40
N ARG A 370 26.62 4.12 6.31
CA ARG A 370 27.26 4.62 7.54
C ARG A 370 28.46 5.53 7.25
N ASP A 371 29.22 5.21 6.21
CA ASP A 371 30.45 5.93 5.83
C ASP A 371 30.19 7.08 4.84
N ARG A 372 28.91 7.37 4.52
CA ARG A 372 28.53 8.41 3.55
C ARG A 372 28.53 9.82 4.14
N TRP A 373 28.29 9.95 5.44
CA TRP A 373 28.18 11.24 6.15
C TRP A 373 28.95 11.20 7.47
N CYS A 374 29.80 12.20 7.74
CA CYS A 374 30.50 12.30 9.02
C CYS A 374 29.59 12.80 10.15
N GLY A 375 28.42 13.37 9.81
CA GLY A 375 27.39 13.78 10.76
C GLY A 375 26.16 14.40 10.12
N TYR A 376 25.26 14.90 10.97
CA TYR A 376 23.98 15.51 10.57
C TYR A 376 24.15 16.68 9.57
N HIS A 377 25.16 17.53 9.76
CA HIS A 377 25.35 18.70 8.90
C HIS A 377 25.73 18.31 7.46
N ASP A 378 26.54 17.27 7.27
CA ASP A 378 26.89 16.76 5.94
C ASP A 378 25.66 16.19 5.24
N PHE A 379 24.87 15.39 5.96
CA PHE A 379 23.62 14.80 5.45
C PHE A 379 22.61 15.88 4.99
N ILE A 380 22.48 16.96 5.75
CA ILE A 380 21.57 18.07 5.40
C ILE A 380 22.17 18.98 4.32
N GLU A 381 23.50 19.16 4.25
CA GLU A 381 24.13 19.84 3.10
C GLU A 381 23.90 19.06 1.81
N GLU A 382 24.05 17.73 1.83
CA GLU A 382 23.83 16.87 0.67
C GLU A 382 22.38 16.95 0.19
N LEU A 383 21.41 16.87 1.10
CA LEU A 383 20.00 17.09 0.77
C LEU A 383 19.76 18.48 0.15
N ALA A 384 20.33 19.54 0.73
CA ALA A 384 20.18 20.90 0.21
C ALA A 384 20.84 21.05 -1.17
N CYS A 385 22.01 20.44 -1.39
CA CYS A 385 22.69 20.40 -2.68
C CYS A 385 21.87 19.65 -3.73
N SER A 386 21.34 18.47 -3.42
CA SER A 386 20.50 17.68 -4.33
C SER A 386 19.21 18.42 -4.71
N LEU A 387 18.56 19.10 -3.76
CA LEU A 387 17.41 19.97 -4.04
C LEU A 387 17.78 21.15 -4.96
N ARG A 388 18.86 21.88 -4.65
CA ARG A 388 19.32 23.01 -5.48
C ARG A 388 19.72 22.57 -6.90
N GLY A 389 20.36 21.40 -7.01
CA GLY A 389 20.82 20.78 -8.26
C GLY A 389 19.65 20.30 -9.14
N ALA A 390 18.60 19.76 -8.54
CA ALA A 390 17.32 19.46 -9.18
C ALA A 390 16.45 20.73 -9.45
N ASN A 391 17.06 21.92 -9.44
CA ASN A 391 16.43 23.22 -9.73
C ASN A 391 15.28 23.62 -8.78
N PHE A 392 15.19 23.04 -7.57
CA PHE A 392 14.33 23.61 -6.54
C PHE A 392 14.88 24.97 -6.06
N ARG A 393 13.97 25.86 -5.72
CA ARG A 393 14.23 27.25 -5.29
C ARG A 393 13.34 27.56 -4.08
N HIS A 394 13.67 28.61 -3.35
CA HIS A 394 12.87 29.10 -2.23
C HIS A 394 11.42 29.37 -2.65
N VAL A 395 10.50 29.15 -1.72
CA VAL A 395 9.08 29.40 -1.93
C VAL A 395 8.86 30.90 -2.17
N PRO A 396 8.20 31.33 -3.26
CA PRO A 396 7.88 32.74 -3.48
C PRO A 396 7.04 33.29 -2.33
N ALA A 397 7.46 34.42 -1.76
CA ALA A 397 6.69 35.13 -0.76
C ALA A 397 5.48 35.86 -1.38
N PRO A 398 4.35 35.93 -0.68
CA PRO A 398 3.54 34.80 -0.24
C PRO A 398 2.80 34.13 -1.42
N VAL A 399 2.35 32.89 -1.22
CA VAL A 399 1.68 32.05 -2.22
C VAL A 399 0.21 32.46 -2.43
N GLU A 400 -0.03 33.65 -2.99
CA GLU A 400 -1.34 34.04 -3.53
C GLU A 400 -1.49 33.63 -5.01
N SER A 401 -0.37 33.59 -5.76
CA SER A 401 -0.34 33.37 -7.20
C SER A 401 -0.71 31.94 -7.65
N VAL A 402 -0.48 30.92 -6.81
CA VAL A 402 -0.84 29.51 -7.15
C VAL A 402 -2.35 29.28 -7.18
N ARG A 403 -3.15 30.14 -6.52
CA ARG A 403 -4.62 30.12 -6.67
C ARG A 403 -5.10 30.69 -8.01
N ALA A 404 -4.27 31.45 -8.73
CA ALA A 404 -4.68 32.16 -9.96
C ALA A 404 -4.60 31.32 -11.24
N GLN A 405 -4.07 30.09 -11.19
CA GLN A 405 -3.89 29.22 -12.37
C GLN A 405 -4.60 27.86 -12.28
N ALA A 406 -5.29 27.55 -11.18
CA ALA A 406 -6.25 26.46 -11.18
C ALA A 406 -7.48 26.88 -12.03
N PRO A 407 -7.87 26.11 -13.08
CA PRO A 407 -9.05 26.45 -13.86
C PRO A 407 -10.30 26.41 -12.98
N LEU A 408 -11.23 27.32 -13.24
CA LEU A 408 -12.55 27.46 -12.58
C LEU A 408 -13.46 26.26 -12.89
N ALA A 409 -13.12 25.09 -12.34
CA ALA A 409 -13.87 23.84 -12.38
C ALA A 409 -14.19 23.34 -10.95
N ALA A 410 -14.29 24.26 -9.99
CA ALA A 410 -14.55 23.99 -8.57
C ALA A 410 -15.79 24.74 -8.06
N SER A 411 -16.90 24.68 -8.80
CA SER A 411 -18.22 25.19 -8.37
C SER A 411 -19.30 24.10 -8.24
N GLN A 412 -18.94 22.82 -8.41
CA GLN A 412 -19.86 21.67 -8.25
C GLN A 412 -19.64 20.85 -6.95
N SER A 413 -18.58 21.12 -6.18
CA SER A 413 -18.30 20.40 -4.91
C SER A 413 -19.13 20.88 -3.72
N ALA A 414 -19.77 22.06 -3.80
CA ALA A 414 -20.57 22.62 -2.71
C ALA A 414 -21.83 21.80 -2.38
N THR A 415 -22.28 20.92 -3.29
CA THR A 415 -23.46 20.05 -3.10
C THR A 415 -23.14 18.69 -2.47
N ASP A 416 -21.87 18.24 -2.46
CA ASP A 416 -21.49 16.92 -1.91
C ASP A 416 -21.33 16.91 -0.38
N ALA A 417 -21.26 18.08 0.26
CA ALA A 417 -21.32 18.20 1.72
C ALA A 417 -22.63 17.61 2.31
N ALA A 418 -23.70 17.52 1.51
CA ALA A 418 -24.96 16.88 1.90
C ALA A 418 -24.93 15.34 1.81
N GLN A 419 -23.94 14.73 1.14
CA GLN A 419 -23.81 13.28 0.98
C GLN A 419 -22.67 12.67 1.80
N GLY A 420 -22.65 13.03 3.09
CA GLY A 420 -21.89 12.36 4.16
C GLY A 420 -20.44 12.07 3.80
N GLY A 421 -19.57 13.05 4.03
CA GLY A 421 -18.13 12.99 3.71
C GLY A 421 -17.37 11.82 4.34
N VAL A 422 -16.07 11.73 4.03
CA VAL A 422 -15.20 10.57 4.34
C VAL A 422 -15.33 10.12 5.81
N ALA A 423 -15.29 11.04 6.77
CA ALA A 423 -15.50 10.74 8.19
C ALA A 423 -16.85 10.06 8.50
N ALA A 424 -17.94 10.48 7.85
CA ALA A 424 -19.26 9.86 8.01
C ALA A 424 -19.39 8.52 7.26
N ARG A 425 -18.58 8.25 6.24
CA ARG A 425 -18.48 6.92 5.61
C ARG A 425 -17.68 5.96 6.50
N LEU A 426 -16.55 6.41 7.05
CA LEU A 426 -15.74 5.66 8.02
C LEU A 426 -16.49 5.38 9.34
N ALA A 427 -17.26 6.35 9.86
CA ALA A 427 -18.10 6.12 11.05
C ALA A 427 -19.19 5.06 10.80
N ARG A 428 -19.77 5.03 9.58
CA ARG A 428 -20.71 3.96 9.16
C ARG A 428 -20.04 2.60 8.94
N TRP A 429 -18.72 2.58 8.71
CA TRP A 429 -17.93 1.36 8.57
C TRP A 429 -17.65 0.72 9.94
N PHE A 430 -17.16 1.50 10.91
CA PHE A 430 -16.89 0.99 12.27
C PHE A 430 -18.14 0.79 13.14
N GLY A 431 -19.21 1.58 12.93
CA GLY A 431 -20.45 1.49 13.70
C GLY A 431 -21.31 0.24 13.44
N ARG A 432 -20.87 -0.71 12.60
CA ARG A 432 -21.62 -1.92 12.22
C ARG A 432 -21.13 -3.21 12.89
N ARG A 433 -20.33 -3.14 13.96
CA ARG A 433 -20.03 -4.30 14.81
C ARG A 433 -20.94 -4.33 16.05
N ARG A 434 -21.93 -5.21 16.02
CA ARG A 434 -22.57 -5.89 17.15
C ARG A 434 -22.69 -7.37 16.81
#